data_AF-B7QJ51-F1
#
_entry.id   AF-B7QJ51-F1
#
_cell.length_a   1.000
_cell.length_b   1.000
_cell.length_c   1.000
_cell.angle_alpha   90.00
_cell.angle_beta   90.00
_cell.angle_gamma   90.00
#
_symmetry.space_group_name_H-M   'P 1'
#
loop_
_entity.id
_entity.type
_entity.pdbx_description
1 polymer ?
#
loop_
_entity_poly.entity_id
_entity_poly.type
_entity_poly.pdbx_seq_one_letter_code
_entity_poly.pdbx_strand_id
1 'polypeptide(L)'
;MKLGRAQNLFSLQLLKELSSEKPESTIFSPTSISVALAMVYAGARGKSEAELSTALGHTAAGLSSRESILESYKKILAEQQTDNNVILMIANAVFVKKTLNVLES
;
A
#
# COMPACT_ATOMS: atom_id res chain seq x y z
N MET A 1 -1.15 -6.39 -13.87
CA MET A 1 -2.30 -5.77 -13.17
C MET A 1 -2.01 -4.29 -12.89
N LYS A 2 -3.02 -3.40 -12.89
CA LYS A 2 -2.84 -1.95 -12.64
C LYS A 2 -2.20 -1.65 -11.28
N LEU A 3 -2.61 -2.37 -10.23
CA LEU A 3 -2.04 -2.18 -8.88
C LEU A 3 -0.54 -2.52 -8.81
N GLY A 4 -0.08 -3.55 -9.54
CA GLY A 4 1.35 -3.84 -9.65
C GLY A 4 2.16 -2.70 -10.28
N ARG A 5 1.59 -2.01 -11.29
CA ARG A 5 2.20 -0.81 -11.86
C ARG A 5 2.26 0.34 -10.84
N ALA A 6 1.18 0.55 -10.08
CA ALA A 6 1.14 1.56 -9.02
C ALA A 6 2.20 1.29 -7.94
N GLN A 7 2.29 0.05 -7.45
CA GLN A 7 3.31 -0.36 -6.49
C GLN A 7 4.71 -0.15 -7.05
N ASN A 8 5.00 -0.50 -8.31
CA ASN A 8 6.32 -0.28 -8.90
C ASN A 8 6.69 1.21 -8.96
N LEU A 9 5.76 2.08 -9.36
CA LEU A 9 6.00 3.54 -9.39
C LEU A 9 6.32 4.07 -7.99
N PHE A 10 5.50 3.72 -7.00
CA PHE A 10 5.73 4.05 -5.60
C PHE A 10 7.08 3.53 -5.09
N SER A 11 7.41 2.26 -5.40
CA SER A 11 8.64 1.60 -4.96
C SER A 11 9.89 2.28 -5.50
N LEU A 12 9.91 2.64 -6.78
CA LEU A 12 11.05 3.27 -7.42
C LEU A 12 11.26 4.70 -6.90
N GLN A 13 10.17 5.44 -6.67
CA GLN A 13 10.24 6.76 -6.03
C GLN A 13 10.79 6.64 -4.60
N LEU A 14 10.24 5.72 -3.79
CA LEU A 14 10.70 5.50 -2.43
C LEU A 14 12.17 5.05 -2.37
N LEU A 15 12.58 4.14 -3.26
CA LEU A 15 13.98 3.70 -3.35
C LEU A 15 14.91 4.88 -3.63
N LYS A 16 14.52 5.79 -4.54
CA LYS A 16 15.31 6.98 -4.86
C LYS A 16 15.48 7.89 -3.64
N GLU A 17 14.41 8.14 -2.89
CA GLU A 17 14.46 8.94 -1.67
C GLU A 17 15.37 8.28 -0.62
N LEU A 18 15.13 7.00 -0.32
CA LEU A 18 15.89 6.25 0.69
C LEU A 18 17.38 6.12 0.34
N SER A 19 17.70 5.88 -0.94
CA SER A 19 19.09 5.77 -1.39
C SER A 19 19.82 7.12 -1.36
N SER A 20 19.08 8.23 -1.47
CA SER A 20 19.67 9.57 -1.34
C SER A 20 20.01 9.90 0.12
N GLU A 21 19.24 9.37 1.07
CA GLU A 21 19.49 9.53 2.51
C GLU A 21 20.55 8.55 3.05
N LYS A 22 20.55 7.30 2.56
CA LYS A 22 21.43 6.21 3.02
C LYS A 22 22.07 5.49 1.83
N PRO A 23 23.20 6.00 1.32
CA PRO A 23 23.80 5.51 0.07
C PRO A 23 24.44 4.11 0.18
N GLU A 24 24.70 3.59 1.39
CA GLU A 24 25.46 2.36 1.58
C GLU A 24 24.63 1.08 1.38
N SER A 25 23.37 1.05 1.81
CA SER A 25 22.48 -0.10 1.63
C SER A 25 21.03 0.25 1.95
N THR A 26 20.11 -0.12 1.05
CA THR A 26 18.65 0.02 1.24
C THR A 26 17.95 -1.29 0.90
N ILE A 27 17.24 -1.85 1.87
CA ILE A 27 16.38 -3.03 1.70
C ILE A 27 15.01 -2.69 2.32
N PHE A 28 13.94 -2.89 1.56
CA PHE A 28 12.56 -2.76 2.05
C PHE A 28 11.62 -3.65 1.26
N SER A 29 10.43 -3.92 1.82
CA SER A 29 9.34 -4.59 1.11
C SER A 29 8.34 -3.54 0.61
N PRO A 30 8.29 -3.26 -0.70
CA PRO A 30 7.41 -2.22 -1.21
C PRO A 30 5.94 -2.57 -1.05
N THR A 31 5.58 -3.85 -1.24
CA THR A 31 4.22 -4.34 -1.03
C THR A 31 3.79 -4.16 0.42
N SER A 32 4.65 -4.46 1.40
CA SER A 32 4.32 -4.27 2.82
C SER A 32 4.00 -2.81 3.15
N ILE A 33 4.85 -1.88 2.72
CA ILE A 33 4.64 -0.44 2.98
C ILE A 33 3.39 0.04 2.23
N SER A 34 3.20 -0.37 0.98
CA SER A 34 2.04 0.00 0.18
C SER A 34 0.74 -0.49 0.81
N VAL A 35 0.70 -1.72 1.33
CA VAL A 35 -0.49 -2.26 2.03
C VAL A 35 -0.77 -1.49 3.30
N ALA A 36 0.25 -1.20 4.12
CA ALA A 36 0.07 -0.43 5.36
C ALA A 36 -0.53 0.95 5.07
N LEU A 37 0.01 1.66 4.08
CA LEU A 37 -0.51 2.96 3.65
C LEU A 37 -1.89 2.85 2.96
N ALA A 38 -2.18 1.74 2.27
CA ALA A 38 -3.50 1.49 1.70
C ALA A 38 -4.58 1.31 2.78
N MET A 39 -4.25 0.72 3.93
CA MET A 39 -5.17 0.68 5.08
C MET A 39 -5.44 2.09 5.62
N VAL A 40 -4.45 2.97 5.65
CA VAL A 40 -4.65 4.38 6.00
C VAL A 40 -5.52 5.08 4.94
N TYR A 41 -5.27 4.82 3.65
CA TYR A 41 -6.10 5.33 2.55
C TYR A 41 -7.57 4.86 2.65
N ALA A 42 -7.82 3.65 3.14
CA ALA A 42 -9.17 3.13 3.39
C ALA A 42 -9.93 3.95 4.46
N GLY A 43 -9.22 4.49 5.46
CA GLY A 43 -9.80 5.39 6.47
C GLY A 43 -9.79 6.88 6.11
N ALA A 44 -8.91 7.31 5.19
CA ALA A 44 -8.75 8.72 4.83
C ALA A 44 -9.89 9.25 3.96
N ARG A 45 -10.12 10.57 4.02
CA ARG A 45 -11.04 11.33 3.15
C ARG A 45 -10.43 12.66 2.73
N GLY A 46 -10.96 13.26 1.65
CA GLY A 46 -10.59 14.61 1.20
C GLY A 46 -9.12 14.72 0.81
N LYS A 47 -8.41 15.73 1.35
CA LYS A 47 -7.01 15.99 1.01
C LYS A 47 -6.09 14.80 1.31
N SER A 48 -6.22 14.19 2.48
CA SER A 48 -5.38 13.05 2.88
C SER A 48 -5.57 11.83 1.98
N GLU A 49 -6.80 11.58 1.52
CA GLU A 49 -7.10 10.53 0.56
C GLU A 49 -6.42 10.79 -0.79
N ALA A 50 -6.49 12.03 -1.29
CA ALA A 50 -5.90 12.43 -2.57
C ALA A 50 -4.35 12.34 -2.54
N GLU A 51 -3.73 12.78 -1.44
CA GLU A 51 -2.28 12.70 -1.25
C GLU A 51 -1.82 11.24 -1.20
N LEU A 52 -2.50 10.38 -0.44
CA LEU A 52 -2.19 8.95 -0.38
C LEU A 52 -2.38 8.26 -1.73
N SER A 53 -3.46 8.57 -2.46
CA SER A 53 -3.69 8.01 -3.80
C SER A 53 -2.58 8.38 -4.79
N THR A 54 -2.11 9.63 -4.71
CA THR A 54 -1.02 10.13 -5.56
C THR A 54 0.30 9.48 -5.19
N ALA A 55 0.65 9.47 -3.90
CA ALA A 55 1.90 8.88 -3.41
C ALA A 55 1.98 7.38 -3.71
N LEU A 56 0.87 6.64 -3.59
CA LEU A 56 0.82 5.21 -3.91
C LEU A 56 0.74 4.91 -5.41
N GLY A 57 0.78 5.94 -6.27
CA GLY A 57 0.81 5.79 -7.72
C GLY A 57 -0.50 5.31 -8.34
N HIS A 58 -1.64 5.37 -7.62
CA HIS A 58 -2.92 4.85 -8.12
C HIS A 58 -3.38 5.61 -9.37
N THR A 59 -3.37 6.95 -9.31
CA THR A 59 -3.77 7.82 -10.41
C THR A 59 -2.88 7.61 -11.64
N ALA A 60 -1.56 7.58 -11.45
CA ALA A 60 -0.57 7.34 -12.52
C ALA A 60 -0.68 5.95 -13.15
N ALA A 61 -1.18 4.96 -12.41
CA ALA A 61 -1.46 3.62 -12.92
C ALA A 61 -2.85 3.47 -13.57
N GLY A 62 -3.64 4.56 -13.64
CA GLY A 62 -5.00 4.54 -14.19
C GLY A 62 -6.01 3.81 -13.30
N LEU A 63 -5.78 3.82 -11.98
CA LEU A 63 -6.75 3.42 -10.96
C LEU A 63 -7.41 4.69 -10.41
N SER A 64 -8.65 4.94 -10.83
CA SER A 64 -9.39 6.17 -10.51
C SER A 64 -10.57 5.96 -9.57
N SER A 65 -11.10 4.74 -9.47
CA SER A 65 -12.17 4.41 -8.51
C SER A 65 -11.57 3.90 -7.21
N ARG A 66 -11.97 4.51 -6.10
CA ARG A 66 -11.62 4.09 -4.74
C ARG A 66 -11.95 2.62 -4.49
N GLU A 67 -13.14 2.20 -4.93
CA GLU A 67 -13.63 0.83 -4.79
C GLU A 67 -12.71 -0.14 -5.52
N SER A 68 -12.35 0.16 -6.77
CA SER A 68 -11.45 -0.67 -7.58
C SER A 68 -10.03 -0.75 -7.00
N ILE A 69 -9.55 0.32 -6.37
CA ILE A 69 -8.26 0.37 -5.68
C ILE A 69 -8.28 -0.57 -4.47
N LEU A 70 -9.26 -0.39 -3.59
CA LEU A 70 -9.38 -1.19 -2.36
C LEU A 70 -9.60 -2.67 -2.68
N GLU A 71 -10.40 -2.99 -3.69
CA GLU A 71 -10.61 -4.37 -4.14
C GLU A 71 -9.32 -5.00 -4.68
N SER A 72 -8.50 -4.24 -5.42
CA SER A 72 -7.21 -4.72 -5.89
C SER A 72 -6.26 -5.07 -4.73
N TYR A 73 -6.25 -4.27 -3.66
CA TYR A 73 -5.47 -4.59 -2.46
C TYR A 73 -5.99 -5.83 -1.74
N LYS A 74 -7.32 -5.95 -1.56
CA LYS A 74 -7.93 -7.15 -0.98
C LYS A 74 -7.55 -8.41 -1.74
N LYS A 75 -7.59 -8.35 -3.08
CA LYS A 75 -7.20 -9.47 -3.94
C LYS A 75 -5.76 -9.93 -3.70
N ILE A 76 -4.79 -9.00 -3.67
CA ILE A 76 -3.39 -9.34 -3.41
C ILE A 76 -3.20 -9.92 -1.99
N LEU A 77 -3.95 -9.41 -1.01
CA LEU A 77 -3.89 -9.94 0.36
C LEU A 77 -4.52 -11.32 0.50
N ALA A 78 -5.49 -11.66 -0.35
CA ALA A 78 -6.11 -12.98 -0.40
C ALA A 78 -5.25 -14.00 -1.17
N GLU A 79 -4.47 -13.56 -2.16
CA GLU A 79 -3.58 -14.39 -2.98
C GLU A 79 -2.27 -14.77 -2.28
N GLN A 80 -2.32 -15.07 -0.98
CA GLN A 80 -1.17 -15.61 -0.26
C GLN A 80 -1.00 -17.09 -0.65
N GLN A 81 0.25 -17.48 -0.94
CA GLN A 81 0.64 -18.88 -1.17
C GLN A 81 0.10 -19.49 -2.49
N THR A 82 0.49 -18.89 -3.62
CA THR A 82 0.17 -19.38 -4.97
C THR A 82 1.08 -20.52 -5.47
N ASP A 83 2.17 -20.81 -4.75
CA ASP A 83 3.13 -21.87 -5.05
C ASP A 83 3.44 -22.65 -3.76
N ASN A 84 3.36 -23.97 -3.82
CA ASN A 84 3.62 -24.86 -2.68
C ASN A 84 5.09 -24.83 -2.20
N ASN A 85 6.01 -24.32 -3.02
CA ASN A 85 7.42 -24.16 -2.69
C ASN A 85 7.76 -22.77 -2.14
N VAL A 86 6.79 -21.86 -2.06
CA VAL A 86 6.99 -20.48 -1.59
C VAL A 86 6.15 -20.23 -0.35
N ILE A 87 6.82 -19.84 0.73
CA ILE A 87 6.15 -19.37 1.95
C ILE A 87 6.15 -17.84 1.92
N LEU A 88 4.96 -17.25 1.80
CA LEU A 88 4.74 -15.82 1.92
C LEU A 88 3.68 -15.56 3.00
N MET A 89 4.08 -14.84 4.05
CA MET A 89 3.19 -14.47 5.16
C MET A 89 3.07 -12.96 5.22
N ILE A 90 1.84 -12.44 5.25
CA ILE A 90 1.57 -11.00 5.38
C ILE A 90 0.83 -10.76 6.69
N ALA A 91 1.40 -9.93 7.56
CA ALA A 91 0.80 -9.54 8.84
C ALA A 91 0.81 -8.02 8.98
N ASN A 92 -0.38 -7.42 9.09
CA ASN A 92 -0.54 -5.98 9.33
C ASN A 92 -1.52 -5.76 10.48
N ALA A 93 -1.26 -4.75 11.31
CA ALA A 93 -2.13 -4.37 12.41
C ALA A 93 -2.29 -2.86 12.46
N VAL A 94 -3.51 -2.40 12.81
CA VAL A 94 -3.80 -1.00 13.11
C VAL A 94 -4.17 -0.92 14.58
N PHE A 95 -3.41 -0.16 15.36
CA PHE A 95 -3.67 0.06 16.78
C PHE A 95 -4.38 1.39 16.98
N VAL A 96 -5.60 1.33 17.52
CA VAL A 96 -6.42 2.51 17.78
C VAL A 96 -6.44 2.81 19.27
N LYS A 97 -6.33 4.09 19.64
CA LYS A 97 -6.47 4.52 21.03
C LYS A 97 -7.88 4.17 21.54
N LYS A 98 -7.98 3.52 22.69
CA LYS A 98 -9.26 3.04 23.28
C LYS A 98 -10.35 4.11 23.43
N THR A 99 -9.96 5.38 23.49
CA THR A 99 -10.89 6.51 23.63
C THR A 99 -11.51 6.96 22.31
N LEU A 100 -11.10 6.38 21.17
CA LEU A 100 -11.62 6.72 19.86
C LEU A 100 -12.65 5.67 19.43
N ASN A 101 -13.75 6.13 18.85
CA ASN A 101 -14.75 5.26 18.24
C ASN A 101 -14.31 4.92 16.81
N VAL A 102 -14.20 3.62 16.53
CA VAL A 102 -13.95 3.14 15.16
C VAL A 102 -15.28 3.19 14.41
N LEU A 103 -15.27 3.85 13.25
CA LEU A 103 -16.44 3.91 12.38
C LEU A 103 -16.59 2.56 11.66
N GLU A 104 -17.83 2.11 11.49
CA GLU A 104 -18.10 0.95 10.64
C GLU A 104 -17.80 1.27 9.18
N SER A 105 -17.28 0.26 8.47
CA SER A 105 -16.83 0.32 7.09
C SER A 105 -17.93 0.12 6.08
#